data_AF-A0A0F3GZP9-F1
#
_entry.id   AF-A0A0F3GZP9-F1
#
_cell.length_a   1.000
_cell.length_b   1.000
_cell.length_c   1.000
_cell.angle_alpha   90.00
_cell.angle_beta   90.00
_cell.angle_gamma   90.00
#
_symmetry.space_group_name_H-M   'P 1'
#
loop_
_entity.id
_entity.type
_entity.pdbx_description
1 polymer ?
#
loop_
_entity_poly.entity_id
_entity_poly.type
_entity_poly.pdbx_seq_one_letter_code
_entity_poly.pdbx_strand_id
1 'polypeptide(L)'
;VKTAIYGKDANWGRIMAAIGYSGVEFDPGVVDVCFDDVLVVKNGHGANNDSQAYEVFNKNDDLLITININAGQSSAKIFTCDLTEDYVKINAHYRS
;
A
#
# COMPACT_ATOMS: atom_id res chain seq x y z
N VAL A 1 -6.37 1.74 -2.90
CA VAL A 1 -5.34 1.68 -1.83
C VAL A 1 -5.76 2.46 -0.59
N LYS A 2 -5.94 3.79 -0.66
CA LYS A 2 -6.24 4.64 0.50
C LYS A 2 -7.42 4.17 1.38
N THR A 3 -8.50 3.66 0.80
CA THR A 3 -9.64 3.10 1.55
C THR A 3 -9.36 1.74 2.21
N ALA A 4 -8.44 0.94 1.65
CA ALA A 4 -8.00 -0.30 2.31
C ALA A 4 -7.19 0.03 3.58
N ILE A 5 -6.35 1.07 3.50
CA ILE A 5 -5.61 1.59 4.66
C ILE A 5 -6.59 2.06 5.74
N TYR A 6 -7.59 2.88 5.38
CA TYR A 6 -8.63 3.30 6.33
C TYR A 6 -9.36 2.12 6.96
N GLY A 7 -9.76 1.14 6.16
CA GLY A 7 -10.48 -0.06 6.62
C GLY A 7 -9.63 -1.10 7.34
N LYS A 8 -8.35 -0.82 7.61
CA LYS A 8 -7.37 -1.76 8.19
C LYS A 8 -7.30 -3.10 7.44
N ASP A 9 -7.51 -3.06 6.13
CA ASP A 9 -7.45 -4.19 5.21
C ASP A 9 -6.06 -4.23 4.56
N ALA A 10 -5.26 -5.23 4.92
CA ALA A 10 -3.89 -5.45 4.43
C ALA A 10 -3.85 -5.97 2.97
N ASN A 11 -4.58 -5.28 2.09
CA ASN A 11 -4.83 -5.68 0.72
C ASN A 11 -3.67 -5.29 -0.21
N TRP A 12 -2.61 -6.09 -0.18
CA TRP A 12 -1.45 -5.92 -1.06
C TRP A 12 -1.81 -6.08 -2.55
N GLY A 13 -2.90 -6.77 -2.90
CA GLY A 13 -3.37 -6.87 -4.29
C GLY A 13 -3.73 -5.50 -4.89
N ARG A 14 -4.34 -4.61 -4.09
CA ARG A 14 -4.58 -3.22 -4.51
C ARG A 14 -3.28 -2.42 -4.70
N ILE A 15 -2.22 -2.75 -3.97
CA ILE A 15 -0.89 -2.14 -4.16
C ILE A 15 -0.28 -2.63 -5.48
N MET A 16 -0.24 -3.94 -5.70
CA MET A 16 0.26 -4.55 -6.94
C MET A 16 -0.44 -4.00 -8.19
N ALA A 17 -1.77 -3.86 -8.13
CA ALA A 17 -2.53 -3.25 -9.22
C ALA A 17 -2.09 -1.79 -9.48
N ALA A 18 -1.90 -0.99 -8.43
CA ALA A 18 -1.44 0.40 -8.58
C ALA A 18 -0.02 0.51 -9.16
N ILE A 19 0.89 -0.38 -8.76
CA ILE A 19 2.24 -0.47 -9.35
C ILE A 19 2.14 -0.78 -10.85
N GLY A 20 1.27 -1.73 -11.25
CA GLY A 20 1.05 -2.08 -12.66
C GLY A 20 0.51 -0.94 -13.53
N TYR A 21 -0.26 -0.01 -12.95
CA TYR A 21 -0.76 1.18 -13.67
C TYR A 21 0.24 2.35 -13.72
N SER A 22 1.46 2.19 -13.21
CA SER A 22 2.45 3.28 -13.12
C SER A 22 2.98 3.76 -14.48
N GLY A 23 2.85 2.95 -15.54
CA GLY A 23 3.45 3.23 -16.85
C GLY A 23 4.96 3.02 -16.91
N VAL A 24 5.57 2.55 -15.82
CA VAL A 24 7.00 2.18 -15.77
C VAL A 24 7.17 0.77 -16.34
N GLU A 25 8.24 0.55 -17.10
CA GLU A 25 8.63 -0.79 -17.56
C GLU A 25 9.43 -1.51 -16.47
N PHE A 26 8.90 -2.63 -15.98
CA PHE A 26 9.54 -3.50 -14.98
C PHE A 26 8.94 -4.92 -15.09
N ASP A 27 9.60 -5.91 -14.49
CA ASP A 27 9.08 -7.28 -14.38
C ASP A 27 8.22 -7.44 -13.11
N PRO A 28 6.90 -7.70 -13.21
CA PRO A 28 6.05 -7.93 -12.04
C PRO A 28 6.47 -9.15 -11.19
N GLY A 29 7.13 -10.15 -11.79
CA GLY A 29 7.56 -11.39 -11.16
C GLY A 29 8.74 -11.24 -10.19
N VAL A 30 9.33 -10.05 -10.09
CA VAL A 30 10.41 -9.75 -9.13
C VAL A 30 10.00 -8.71 -8.10
N VAL A 31 8.74 -8.26 -8.07
CA VAL A 31 8.31 -7.21 -7.14
C VAL A 31 8.20 -7.75 -5.72
N ASP A 32 8.76 -7.02 -4.77
CA ASP A 32 8.58 -7.26 -3.34
C ASP A 32 7.83 -6.09 -2.68
N VAL A 33 6.94 -6.39 -1.74
CA VAL A 33 6.20 -5.38 -0.97
C VAL A 33 6.22 -5.73 0.51
N CYS A 34 6.51 -4.73 1.35
CA CYS A 34 6.44 -4.83 2.80
C CYS A 34 5.47 -3.80 3.38
N PHE A 35 4.77 -4.21 4.43
CA PHE A 35 4.03 -3.34 5.34
C PHE A 35 4.78 -3.29 6.67
N ASP A 36 5.35 -2.14 7.00
CA ASP A 36 6.43 -2.00 7.98
C ASP A 36 7.49 -3.09 7.75
N ASP A 37 7.76 -3.93 8.75
CA ASP A 37 8.74 -5.01 8.68
C ASP A 37 8.17 -6.34 8.14
N VAL A 38 6.88 -6.38 7.76
CA VAL A 38 6.19 -7.59 7.30
C VAL A 38 6.23 -7.68 5.77
N LEU A 39 6.94 -8.68 5.25
CA LEU A 39 6.93 -9.02 3.82
C LEU A 39 5.57 -9.63 3.43
N VAL A 40 4.84 -8.96 2.54
CA VAL A 40 3.50 -9.38 2.08
C VAL A 40 3.47 -9.85 0.63
N VAL A 41 4.41 -9.36 -0.20
CA VAL A 41 4.63 -9.85 -1.56
C VAL A 41 6.11 -10.18 -1.72
N LYS A 42 6.41 -11.37 -2.24
CA LYS A 42 7.74 -11.83 -2.63
C LYS A 42 7.70 -12.31 -4.07
N ASN A 43 8.60 -11.80 -4.91
CA ASN A 43 8.69 -12.19 -6.33
C ASN A 43 7.32 -12.14 -7.05
N GLY A 44 6.57 -11.06 -6.84
CA GLY A 44 5.24 -10.86 -7.43
C GLY A 44 4.10 -11.70 -6.84
N HIS A 45 4.38 -12.57 -5.86
CA HIS A 45 3.41 -13.48 -5.25
C HIS A 45 3.17 -13.17 -3.77
N GLY A 46 1.99 -13.51 -3.25
CA GLY A 46 1.70 -13.37 -1.82
C GLY A 46 2.66 -14.17 -0.95
N ALA A 47 3.16 -13.56 0.12
CA ALA A 47 4.15 -14.16 1.03
C ALA A 47 3.52 -14.97 2.19
N ASN A 48 2.20 -15.19 2.19
CA ASN A 48 1.44 -15.91 3.23
C ASN A 48 1.61 -15.36 4.66
N ASN A 49 1.79 -14.04 4.80
CA ASN A 49 1.93 -13.34 6.08
C ASN A 49 0.72 -12.44 6.40
N ASP A 50 -0.48 -12.80 5.93
CA ASP A 50 -1.67 -11.95 6.02
C ASP A 50 -2.06 -11.63 7.47
N SER A 51 -1.86 -12.58 8.40
CA SER A 51 -2.10 -12.34 9.83
C SER A 51 -1.16 -11.30 10.42
N GLN A 52 0.15 -11.37 10.15
CA GLN A 52 1.09 -10.36 10.65
C GLN A 52 0.83 -9.00 10.00
N ALA A 53 0.48 -8.99 8.71
CA ALA A 53 0.10 -7.78 7.98
C ALA A 53 -1.13 -7.12 8.60
N TYR A 54 -2.14 -7.90 8.97
CA TYR A 54 -3.33 -7.40 9.69
C TYR A 54 -2.98 -6.81 11.05
N GLU A 55 -2.04 -7.42 11.80
CA GLU A 55 -1.58 -6.86 13.07
C GLU A 55 -0.90 -5.50 12.91
N VAL A 56 -0.07 -5.33 11.87
CA VAL A 56 0.58 -4.05 11.54
C VAL A 56 -0.46 -2.94 11.37
N PHE A 57 -1.52 -3.18 10.57
CA PHE A 57 -2.58 -2.19 10.33
C PHE A 57 -3.41 -1.88 11.59
N ASN A 58 -3.44 -2.77 12.57
CA ASN A 58 -4.21 -2.57 13.80
C ASN A 58 -3.44 -1.88 14.92
N LYS A 59 -2.13 -2.08 15.00
CA LYS A 59 -1.28 -1.57 16.08
C LYS A 59 -0.79 -0.14 15.85
N ASN A 60 -0.61 0.26 14.59
CA ASN A 60 0.06 1.51 14.24
C ASN A 60 -0.93 2.50 13.62
N ASP A 61 -0.80 3.78 14.00
CA ASP A 61 -1.52 4.89 13.34
C ASP A 61 -0.82 5.31 12.04
N ASP A 62 0.49 5.12 11.97
CA ASP A 62 1.32 5.32 10.78
C ASP A 62 1.69 3.98 10.15
N LEU A 63 1.72 3.93 8.82
CA LEU A 63 2.07 2.72 8.07
C LEU A 63 3.15 3.04 7.03
N LEU A 64 4.28 2.33 7.09
CA LEU A 64 5.28 2.35 6.03
C LEU A 64 4.98 1.25 5.00
N ILE A 65 4.76 1.65 3.75
CA ILE A 65 4.67 0.69 2.63
C ILE A 65 5.96 0.80 1.83
N THR A 66 6.75 -0.27 1.83
CA THR A 66 7.98 -0.35 1.04
C THR A 66 7.72 -1.20 -0.20
N ILE A 67 8.01 -0.66 -1.38
CA ILE A 67 7.86 -1.33 -2.67
C ILE A 67 9.24 -1.40 -3.32
N ASN A 68 9.67 -2.62 -3.65
CA ASN A 68 10.89 -2.84 -4.42
C ASN A 68 10.54 -3.53 -5.74
N ILE A 69 10.75 -2.83 -6.85
CA ILE A 69 10.53 -3.37 -8.20
C ILE A 69 11.78 -4.06 -8.79
N ASN A 70 12.89 -4.07 -8.04
CA ASN A 70 14.15 -4.74 -8.41
C ASN A 70 14.69 -4.38 -9.81
N ALA A 71 14.46 -3.12 -10.24
CA ALA A 71 14.83 -2.62 -11.57
C ALA A 71 15.98 -1.59 -11.57
N GLY A 72 16.68 -1.41 -10.44
CA GLY A 72 17.78 -0.44 -10.31
C GLY A 72 18.07 -0.04 -8.86
N GLN A 73 18.78 1.07 -8.68
CA GLN A 73 19.18 1.60 -7.36
C GLN A 73 18.47 2.90 -6.98
N SER A 74 17.68 3.48 -7.88
CA SER A 74 16.95 4.71 -7.61
C SER A 74 15.79 4.45 -6.65
N SER A 75 15.51 5.42 -5.78
CA SER A 75 14.39 5.37 -4.84
C SER A 75 13.73 6.73 -4.72
N ALA A 76 12.46 6.72 -4.31
CA ALA A 76 11.68 7.91 -4.00
C ALA A 76 10.79 7.62 -2.79
N LYS A 77 10.43 8.67 -2.05
CA LYS A 77 9.54 8.58 -0.90
C LYS A 77 8.39 9.56 -1.05
N ILE A 78 7.17 9.09 -0.82
CA ILE A 78 5.95 9.89 -0.87
C ILE A 78 5.22 9.73 0.46
N PHE A 79 4.73 10.84 1.01
CA PHE A 79 3.79 10.84 2.12
C PHE A 79 2.37 10.95 1.57
N THR A 80 1.48 10.15 2.12
CA THR A 80 0.05 10.20 1.83
C THR A 80 -0.71 9.77 3.08
N CYS A 81 -2.03 9.86 3.02
CA CYS A 81 -2.93 9.40 4.07
C CYS A 81 -3.88 8.32 3.54
N ASP A 82 -4.79 7.87 4.37
CA ASP A 82 -5.95 7.09 4.00
C ASP A 82 -7.04 7.94 3.31
N LEU A 83 -8.20 7.36 3.05
CA LEU A 83 -9.38 8.06 2.51
C LEU A 83 -10.59 7.63 3.33
N THR A 84 -11.10 8.57 4.14
CA THR A 84 -12.22 8.36 5.07
C THR A 84 -13.52 8.97 4.55
N GLU A 85 -14.65 8.62 5.15
CA GLU A 85 -15.93 9.27 4.88
C GLU A 85 -15.91 10.75 5.32
N ASP A 86 -15.16 11.10 6.35
CA ASP A 86 -15.06 12.49 6.81
C ASP A 86 -14.35 13.38 5.79
N TYR A 87 -13.36 12.85 5.07
CA TYR A 87 -12.80 13.56 3.91
C TYR A 87 -13.91 13.89 2.89
N VAL A 88 -14.80 12.94 2.61
CA VAL A 88 -15.94 13.17 1.70
C VAL A 88 -16.91 14.20 2.27
N LYS A 89 -17.29 14.10 3.55
CA LYS A 89 -18.22 15.05 4.20
C LYS A 89 -17.68 16.48 4.16
N ILE A 90 -16.43 16.68 4.56
CA ILE A 90 -15.78 18.00 4.58
C ILE A 90 -15.79 18.60 3.16
N ASN A 91 -15.47 17.79 2.14
CA ASN A 91 -15.40 18.26 0.76
C ASN A 91 -16.77 18.42 0.07
N ALA A 92 -17.80 17.69 0.50
CA ALA A 92 -19.15 17.80 -0.04
C ALA A 92 -19.95 18.98 0.54
N HIS A 93 -19.65 19.37 1.78
CA HIS A 93 -20.42 20.37 2.54
C HIS A 93 -19.74 21.74 2.64
N TYR A 94 -18.74 22.04 1.80
CA TYR A 94 -18.00 23.31 1.84
C TYR A 94 -18.85 24.58 1.73
N ARG A 95 -20.07 24.49 1.20
CA ARG A 95 -20.95 25.64 0.92
C ARG A 95 -22.35 25.51 1.53
N SER A 96 -22.53 24.60 2.49
CA SER A 96 -23.79 24.39 3.20
C SER A 96 -23.67 24.80 4.66
#